data_AF-A0A921FPG7-F1
#
_entry.id   AF-A0A921FPG7-F1
#
_cell.length_a   1.000
_cell.length_b   1.000
_cell.length_c   1.000
_cell.angle_alpha   90.00
_cell.angle_beta   90.00
_cell.angle_gamma   90.00
#
_symmetry.space_group_name_H-M   'P 1'
#
loop_
_entity.id
_entity.type
_entity.pdbx_description
1 polymer ?
#
loop_
_entity_poly.entity_id
_entity_poly.type
_entity_poly.pdbx_seq_one_letter_code
_entity_poly.pdbx_strand_id
1 'polypeptide(L)'
;MPNPVPGSPAAERIRLESVNNAIEHAKVAAYSLMGRSEEYAGIPWFWSNQGDIKLQIAGLSTGYDQTVVRHDTERGKFSVLYYRDGQIIAADCANSPLDFMAVKQALSKGKNIDADAAADVSTMLKTLIA
;
A
#
# COMPACT_ATOMS: atom_id res chain seq x y z
N MET A 1 -3.69 -8.88 -15.29
CA MET A 1 -3.86 -8.24 -13.98
C MET A 1 -4.49 -6.89 -14.20
N PRO A 2 -5.55 -6.55 -13.46
CA PRO A 2 -6.06 -5.19 -13.46
C PRO A 2 -4.94 -4.25 -13.00
N ASN A 3 -4.87 -3.08 -13.61
CA ASN A 3 -4.00 -2.02 -13.15
C ASN A 3 -4.49 -1.58 -11.75
N PRO A 4 -3.67 -1.73 -10.68
CA PRO A 4 -4.09 -1.36 -9.32
C PRO A 4 -4.15 0.16 -9.10
N VAL A 5 -3.76 0.97 -10.09
CA VAL A 5 -3.95 2.43 -10.05
C VAL A 5 -5.45 2.74 -10.14
N PRO A 6 -6.02 3.50 -9.18
CA PRO A 6 -7.43 3.87 -9.22
C PRO A 6 -7.81 4.60 -10.51
N GLY A 7 -8.95 4.22 -11.10
CA GLY A 7 -9.46 4.83 -12.34
C GLY A 7 -8.76 4.38 -13.63
N SER A 8 -7.76 3.49 -13.55
CA SER A 8 -7.12 2.97 -14.75
C SER A 8 -8.03 2.03 -15.55
N PRO A 9 -8.00 2.10 -16.90
CA PRO A 9 -8.74 1.16 -17.74
C PRO A 9 -8.35 -0.29 -17.46
N ALA A 10 -9.32 -1.21 -17.49
CA ALA A 10 -9.09 -2.63 -17.20
C ALA A 10 -8.05 -3.31 -18.13
N ALA A 11 -7.90 -2.80 -19.35
CA ALA A 11 -6.93 -3.30 -20.33
C ALA A 11 -5.52 -2.73 -20.14
N GLU A 12 -5.37 -1.65 -19.37
CA GLU A 12 -4.07 -1.03 -19.12
C GLU A 12 -3.17 -1.98 -18.33
N ARG A 13 -1.88 -1.98 -18.65
CA ARG A 13 -0.86 -2.77 -17.99
C ARG A 13 0.18 -1.84 -17.41
N ILE A 14 0.57 -2.12 -16.18
CA ILE A 14 1.73 -1.49 -15.55
C ILE A 14 2.83 -2.53 -15.36
N ARG A 15 4.06 -2.03 -15.19
CA ARG A 15 5.24 -2.84 -14.92
C ARG A 15 5.76 -2.52 -13.53
N LEU A 16 5.71 -3.50 -12.64
CA LEU A 16 6.19 -3.38 -11.27
C LEU A 16 7.56 -4.04 -11.13
N GLU A 17 8.54 -3.26 -10.71
CA GLU A 17 9.93 -3.70 -10.49
C GLU A 17 10.18 -3.96 -9.00
N SER A 18 9.61 -5.03 -8.46
CA SER A 18 9.82 -5.38 -7.05
C SER A 18 9.91 -6.87 -6.80
N VAL A 19 10.59 -7.22 -5.70
CA VAL A 19 10.69 -8.60 -5.22
C VAL A 19 9.31 -9.18 -4.93
N ASN A 20 8.42 -8.42 -4.27
CA ASN A 20 7.06 -8.89 -4.02
C ASN A 20 6.31 -9.19 -5.32
N ASN A 21 6.38 -8.28 -6.30
CA ASN A 21 5.71 -8.50 -7.58
C ASN A 21 6.23 -9.76 -8.29
N ALA A 22 7.55 -9.97 -8.29
CA ALA A 22 8.16 -11.16 -8.87
C ALA A 22 7.67 -12.46 -8.18
N ILE A 23 7.60 -12.46 -6.85
CA ILE A 23 7.11 -13.61 -6.07
C ILE A 23 5.64 -13.92 -6.38
N GLU A 24 4.78 -12.91 -6.38
CA GLU A 24 3.35 -13.11 -6.63
C GLU A 24 3.07 -13.59 -8.06
N HIS A 25 3.79 -13.06 -9.05
CA HIS A 25 3.71 -13.58 -10.43
C HIS A 25 4.19 -15.02 -10.54
N ALA A 26 5.29 -15.37 -9.87
CA ALA A 26 5.81 -16.73 -9.88
C ALA A 26 4.80 -17.74 -9.32
N LYS A 27 4.06 -17.37 -8.26
CA LYS A 27 2.98 -18.20 -7.70
C LYS A 27 1.86 -18.40 -8.71
N VAL A 28 1.35 -17.33 -9.33
CA VAL A 28 0.27 -17.41 -10.32
C VAL A 28 0.68 -18.28 -11.52
N ALA A 29 1.91 -18.12 -12.00
CA ALA A 29 2.46 -18.95 -13.08
C ALA A 29 2.55 -20.42 -12.68
N ALA A 30 3.03 -20.73 -11.48
CA ALA A 30 3.10 -22.09 -10.96
C ALA A 30 1.70 -22.73 -10.81
N TYR A 31 0.72 -22.00 -10.29
CA TYR A 31 -0.66 -22.48 -10.20
C TYR A 31 -1.25 -22.78 -11.58
N SER A 32 -1.04 -21.88 -12.53
CA SER A 32 -1.49 -22.07 -13.92
C SER A 32 -0.91 -23.33 -14.55
N LEU A 33 0.39 -23.58 -14.34
CA LEU A 33 1.07 -24.80 -14.81
C LEU A 33 0.47 -26.07 -14.19
N MET A 34 0.00 -25.99 -12.95
CA MET A 34 -0.66 -27.09 -12.24
C MET A 34 -2.16 -27.22 -12.56
N GLY A 35 -2.68 -26.49 -13.55
CA GLY A 35 -4.10 -26.52 -13.92
C GLY A 35 -5.02 -25.84 -12.90
N ARG A 36 -4.48 -25.02 -12.00
CA ARG A 36 -5.25 -24.22 -11.03
C ARG A 36 -5.34 -22.78 -11.52
N SER A 37 -6.55 -22.24 -11.56
CA SER A 37 -6.76 -20.82 -11.78
C SER A 37 -6.60 -20.07 -10.46
N GLU A 38 -5.65 -19.14 -10.41
CA GLU A 38 -5.46 -18.22 -9.30
C GLU A 38 -5.27 -16.82 -9.88
N GLU A 39 -6.05 -15.87 -9.38
CA GLU A 39 -5.92 -14.48 -9.77
C GLU A 39 -4.82 -13.81 -8.96
N TYR A 40 -4.05 -12.95 -9.61
CA TYR A 40 -3.21 -12.02 -8.88
C TYR A 40 -4.10 -11.06 -8.10
N ALA A 41 -4.09 -11.18 -6.77
CA ALA A 41 -4.87 -10.33 -5.86
C ALA A 41 -4.00 -9.51 -4.89
N GLY A 42 -2.67 -9.54 -5.07
CA GLY A 42 -1.74 -8.85 -4.19
C GLY A 42 -1.79 -7.33 -4.38
N ILE A 43 -1.84 -6.57 -3.28
CA ILE A 43 -1.56 -5.13 -3.32
C ILE A 43 -0.05 -4.93 -3.49
N PRO A 44 0.40 -4.10 -4.45
CA PRO A 44 1.81 -3.77 -4.60
C PRO A 44 2.38 -3.24 -3.30
N TRP A 45 3.53 -3.76 -2.88
CA TRP A 45 4.26 -3.20 -1.76
C TRP A 45 5.75 -3.39 -1.95
N PHE A 46 6.51 -2.49 -1.32
CA PHE A 46 7.94 -2.33 -1.51
C PHE A 46 8.62 -2.04 -0.17
N TRP A 47 9.94 -2.11 -0.16
CA TRP A 47 10.74 -1.64 0.95
C TRP A 47 12.08 -1.07 0.46
N SER A 48 12.67 -0.20 1.28
CA SER A 48 14.02 0.30 1.12
C SER A 48 14.66 0.42 2.50
N ASN A 49 15.95 0.10 2.60
CA ASN A 49 16.75 0.32 3.80
C ASN A 49 17.83 1.33 3.46
N GLN A 50 17.84 2.49 4.11
CA GLN A 50 18.78 3.58 3.87
C GLN A 50 19.33 4.07 5.20
N GLY A 51 20.57 3.69 5.53
CA GLY A 51 21.10 3.89 6.87
C GLY A 51 20.17 3.29 7.93
N ASP A 52 19.74 4.11 8.88
CA ASP A 52 18.83 3.73 9.97
C ASP A 52 17.33 3.80 9.59
N ILE A 53 17.01 4.19 8.36
CA ILE A 53 15.63 4.28 7.88
C ILE A 53 15.21 2.97 7.23
N LYS A 54 14.18 2.35 7.82
CA LYS A 54 13.43 1.24 7.22
C LYS A 54 12.16 1.80 6.60
N LEU A 55 12.17 1.99 5.28
CA LEU A 55 11.02 2.47 4.52
C LEU A 55 10.20 1.29 4.02
N GLN A 56 8.89 1.29 4.29
CA GLN A 56 7.94 0.32 3.77
C GLN A 56 6.82 1.06 3.03
N ILE A 57 6.50 0.62 1.83
CA ILE A 57 5.55 1.28 0.94
C ILE A 57 4.42 0.32 0.63
N ALA A 58 3.17 0.74 0.83
CA ALA A 58 1.97 -0.01 0.44
C ALA A 58 1.19 0.74 -0.63
N GLY A 59 0.72 0.05 -1.66
CA GLY A 59 -0.05 0.64 -2.76
C GLY A 59 0.81 1.40 -3.77
N LEU A 60 0.15 2.20 -4.59
CA LEU A 60 0.77 3.09 -5.58
C LEU A 60 0.21 4.49 -5.37
N SER A 61 1.07 5.47 -5.12
CA SER A 61 0.65 6.84 -4.83
C SER A 61 0.22 7.61 -6.09
N THR A 62 0.52 7.12 -7.30
CA THR A 62 0.16 7.80 -8.55
C THR A 62 -1.32 8.17 -8.62
N GLY A 63 -1.59 9.46 -8.86
CA GLY A 63 -2.95 9.98 -8.97
C GLY A 63 -3.59 10.42 -7.66
N TYR A 64 -2.83 10.51 -6.56
CA TYR A 64 -3.31 11.12 -5.32
C TYR A 64 -3.70 12.60 -5.53
N ASP A 65 -4.67 13.07 -4.75
CA ASP A 65 -5.10 14.47 -4.67
C ASP A 65 -4.95 15.06 -3.26
N GLN A 66 -4.78 14.21 -2.25
CA GLN A 66 -4.59 14.59 -0.86
C GLN A 66 -3.52 13.72 -0.18
N THR A 67 -2.81 14.30 0.78
CA THR A 67 -1.92 13.57 1.67
C THR A 67 -2.20 13.88 3.14
N VAL A 68 -1.91 12.91 4.00
CA VAL A 68 -1.87 13.08 5.45
C VAL A 68 -0.50 12.66 5.94
N VAL A 69 0.22 13.58 6.58
CA VAL A 69 1.56 13.31 7.13
C VAL A 69 1.44 13.07 8.63
N ARG A 70 1.88 11.89 9.06
CA ARG A 70 1.89 11.45 10.46
C ARG A 70 3.33 11.47 10.96
N HIS A 71 3.67 12.50 11.75
CA HIS A 71 4.98 12.60 12.40
C HIS A 71 4.90 12.06 13.82
N ASP A 72 5.65 11.00 14.12
CA ASP A 72 5.86 10.59 15.50
C ASP A 72 6.94 11.47 16.14
N THR A 73 6.89 11.60 17.46
CA THR A 73 7.94 12.23 18.27
C THR A 73 9.27 11.46 18.22
N GLU A 74 9.23 10.16 17.92
CA GLU A 74 10.42 9.34 17.75
C GLU A 74 11.20 9.71 16.47
N ARG A 75 12.51 9.92 16.61
CA ARG A 75 13.37 10.37 15.51
C ARG A 75 13.32 9.40 14.33
N GLY A 76 13.04 9.92 13.14
CA GLY A 76 13.06 9.15 11.89
C GLY A 76 11.82 8.27 11.69
N LYS A 77 10.78 8.44 12.51
CA LYS A 77 9.51 7.74 12.40
C LYS A 77 8.43 8.66 11.86
N PHE A 78 8.00 8.40 10.64
CA PHE A 78 6.89 9.13 10.02
C PHE A 78 6.21 8.28 8.96
N SER A 79 4.97 8.64 8.64
CA SER A 79 4.21 8.08 7.53
C SER A 79 3.59 9.18 6.69
N VAL A 80 3.53 8.95 5.38
CA VAL A 80 2.75 9.76 4.44
C VAL A 80 1.66 8.87 3.88
N LEU A 81 0.40 9.21 4.13
CA LEU A 81 -0.77 8.55 3.60
C LEU A 81 -1.24 9.29 2.35
N TYR A 82 -1.54 8.58 1.28
CA TYR A 82 -1.95 9.15 0.00
C TYR A 82 -3.42 8.80 -0.28
N TYR A 83 -4.17 9.80 -0.68
CA TYR A 83 -5.61 9.71 -0.90
C TYR A 83 -5.98 10.14 -2.30
N ARG A 84 -7.08 9.59 -2.81
CA ARG A 84 -7.75 10.03 -4.03
C ARG A 84 -9.25 9.97 -3.83
N ASP A 85 -9.96 11.05 -4.11
CA ASP A 85 -11.42 11.16 -3.93
C ASP A 85 -11.86 10.68 -2.52
N GLY A 86 -11.07 11.00 -1.49
CA GLY A 86 -11.29 10.60 -0.10
C GLY A 86 -11.00 9.14 0.24
N GLN A 87 -10.48 8.34 -0.69
CA GLN A 87 -10.09 6.94 -0.48
C GLN A 87 -8.57 6.82 -0.31
N ILE A 88 -8.13 6.01 0.66
CA ILE A 88 -6.72 5.67 0.83
C ILE A 88 -6.24 4.82 -0.36
N ILE A 89 -5.14 5.21 -0.99
CA ILE A 89 -4.58 4.53 -2.18
C ILE A 89 -3.16 4.02 -1.95
N ALA A 90 -2.40 4.64 -1.04
CA ALA A 90 -1.04 4.24 -0.71
C ALA A 90 -0.57 4.80 0.64
N ALA A 91 0.56 4.29 1.12
CA ALA A 91 1.34 4.92 2.17
C ALA A 91 2.84 4.64 2.03
N ASP A 92 3.64 5.65 2.37
CA ASP A 92 5.07 5.54 2.62
C ASP A 92 5.33 5.62 4.13
N CYS A 93 5.92 4.58 4.71
CA CYS A 93 6.10 4.46 6.16
C CYS A 93 7.58 4.29 6.50
N ALA A 94 8.21 5.33 7.03
CA ALA A 94 9.57 5.29 7.55
C ALA A 94 9.54 4.92 9.03
N ASN A 95 10.19 3.81 9.39
CA ASN A 95 10.26 3.27 10.75
C ASN A 95 8.87 3.11 11.43
N SER A 96 7.81 3.01 10.62
CA SER A 96 6.41 2.95 11.07
C SER A 96 5.71 1.68 10.57
N PRO A 97 6.15 0.48 11.01
CA PRO A 97 5.65 -0.79 10.48
C PRO A 97 4.15 -1.02 10.76
N LEU A 98 3.62 -0.47 11.85
CA LEU A 98 2.21 -0.61 12.20
C LEU A 98 1.30 0.14 11.23
N ASP A 99 1.69 1.36 10.85
CA ASP A 99 0.96 2.16 9.86
C ASP A 99 1.01 1.47 8.49
N PHE A 100 2.18 0.95 8.09
CA PHE A 100 2.31 0.14 6.87
C PHE A 100 1.35 -1.07 6.87
N MET A 101 1.30 -1.83 7.97
CA MET A 101 0.41 -2.99 8.08
C MET A 101 -1.07 -2.61 8.01
N ALA A 102 -1.46 -1.51 8.67
CA ALA A 102 -2.83 -1.03 8.66
C ALA A 102 -3.27 -0.62 7.24
N VAL A 103 -2.46 0.20 6.55
CA VAL A 103 -2.77 0.65 5.18
C VAL A 103 -2.77 -0.52 4.21
N LYS A 104 -1.77 -1.41 4.25
CA LYS A 104 -1.73 -2.60 3.40
C LYS A 104 -2.97 -3.49 3.60
N GLN A 105 -3.43 -3.64 4.84
CA GLN A 105 -4.65 -4.38 5.15
C GLN A 105 -5.90 -3.69 4.59
N ALA A 106 -6.01 -2.37 4.73
CA ALA A 106 -7.12 -1.59 4.19
C ALA A 106 -7.21 -1.76 2.67
N LEU A 107 -6.09 -1.54 1.96
CA LEU A 107 -6.00 -1.71 0.51
C LEU A 107 -6.37 -3.12 0.06
N SER A 108 -5.85 -4.14 0.76
CA SER A 108 -6.11 -5.55 0.39
C SER A 108 -7.56 -5.96 0.58
N LYS A 109 -8.32 -5.24 1.41
CA LYS A 109 -9.74 -5.49 1.67
C LYS A 109 -10.68 -4.52 0.94
N GLY A 110 -10.14 -3.59 0.15
CA GLY A 110 -10.93 -2.50 -0.44
C GLY A 110 -11.63 -1.64 0.62
N LYS A 111 -10.95 -1.42 1.75
CA LYS A 111 -11.44 -0.67 2.92
C LYS A 111 -10.74 0.68 2.99
N ASN A 112 -11.38 1.65 3.64
CA ASN A 112 -10.83 3.00 3.76
C ASN A 112 -10.26 3.27 5.16
N ILE A 113 -9.44 4.31 5.26
CA ILE A 113 -8.98 4.92 6.51
C ILE A 113 -9.29 6.41 6.38
N ASP A 114 -10.20 6.95 7.19
CA ASP A 114 -10.59 8.35 7.12
C ASP A 114 -9.38 9.30 7.28
N ALA A 115 -9.27 10.29 6.40
CA ALA A 115 -8.10 11.17 6.34
C ALA A 115 -8.03 12.12 7.55
N ASP A 116 -9.16 12.66 7.99
CA ASP A 116 -9.22 13.59 9.11
C ASP A 116 -8.89 12.87 10.42
N ALA A 117 -9.46 11.68 10.64
CA ALA A 117 -9.13 10.84 11.79
C ALA A 117 -7.67 10.36 11.75
N ALA A 118 -7.12 10.08 10.56
CA ALA A 118 -5.73 9.67 10.40
C ALA A 118 -4.72 10.80 10.63
N ALA A 119 -5.14 12.07 10.68
CA ALA A 119 -4.25 13.18 11.05
C ALA A 119 -3.86 13.13 12.54
N ASP A 120 -4.68 12.52 13.39
CA ASP A 120 -4.34 12.28 14.79
C ASP A 120 -3.32 11.13 14.92
N VAL A 121 -2.08 11.49 15.22
CA VAL A 121 -0.97 10.55 15.38
C VAL A 121 -1.12 9.64 16.61
N SER A 122 -1.97 10.00 17.58
CA SER A 122 -2.23 9.16 18.74
C SER A 122 -3.21 8.01 18.44
N THR A 123 -3.98 8.14 17.36
CA THR A 123 -4.91 7.13 16.90
C THR A 123 -4.21 6.06 16.07
N MET A 124 -4.44 4.78 16.39
CA MET A 124 -3.90 3.65 15.64
C MET A 124 -4.68 3.47 14.33
N LEU A 125 -4.02 3.58 13.17
CA LEU A 125 -4.70 3.47 11.86
C LEU A 125 -5.52 2.18 11.70
N LYS A 126 -5.10 1.07 12.33
CA LYS A 126 -5.83 -0.21 12.29
C LYS A 126 -7.26 -0.11 12.82
N THR A 127 -7.53 0.79 13.78
CA THR A 127 -8.89 0.97 14.34
C THR A 127 -9.80 1.80 13.45
N LEU A 128 -9.23 2.47 12.44
CA LEU A 128 -9.95 3.33 11.49
C LEU A 128 -10.37 2.60 10.21
N ILE A 129 -10.01 1.33 10.05
CA ILE A 129 -10.31 0.56 8.84
C ILE A 129 -11.81 0.27 8.77
N ALA A 130 -12.51 0.89 7.81
CA ALA A 130 -13.95 0.81 7.62
C ALA A 130 -14.36 0.39 6.20
#